data_AF-A0A2D6FD01-F1
#
_entry.id   AF-A0A2D6FD01-F1
#
_cell.length_a   1.000
_cell.length_b   1.000
_cell.length_c   1.000
_cell.angle_alpha   90.00
_cell.angle_beta   90.00
_cell.angle_gamma   90.00
#
_symmetry.space_group_name_H-M   'P 1'
#
loop_
_entity.id
_entity.type
_entity.pdbx_description
1 polymer ?
#
loop_
_entity_poly.entity_id
_entity_poly.type
_entity_poly.pdbx_seq_one_letter_code
_entity_poly.pdbx_strand_id
1 'polypeptide(L)'
;MLGLLIYAGFFYTNLHRTSSRVEPQELRPTFPTKAKAEQEAERWVEDGGSYAVITTQRVRRTVPLSRQERRKLELLADEKRRARIEAEYEACLDKAATNLAKELCSFQQIPSKGDSTAAGDDETSDLPTTKVIEEVQSQTRLHPRRACNPVSSYRRFNCIEFDVERDEEINDEQQNSLEISAYLQFRY
;
A
#
# COMPACT_ATOMS: atom_id res chain seq x y z
N MET A 1 -29.35 -39.02 24.18
CA MET A 1 -29.77 -37.68 23.72
C MET A 1 -28.88 -36.64 24.38
N LEU A 2 -28.64 -35.52 23.70
CA LEU A 2 -27.60 -34.47 23.90
C LEU A 2 -26.28 -34.87 23.21
N GLY A 3 -25.93 -34.42 21.99
CA GLY A 3 -26.30 -33.21 21.27
C GLY A 3 -25.07 -32.31 21.18
N LEU A 4 -24.04 -32.74 20.42
CA LEU A 4 -22.85 -31.94 20.13
C LEU A 4 -23.14 -31.09 18.89
N LEU A 5 -23.69 -29.89 19.12
CA LEU A 5 -23.70 -28.80 18.15
C LEU A 5 -22.39 -28.02 18.29
N ILE A 6 -22.03 -27.33 17.19
CA ILE A 6 -20.96 -26.31 17.03
C ILE A 6 -19.77 -26.84 16.21
N TYR A 7 -19.83 -26.67 14.87
CA TYR A 7 -18.96 -25.74 14.12
C TYR A 7 -19.32 -25.77 12.61
N ALA A 8 -20.54 -25.36 12.25
CA ALA A 8 -20.90 -25.00 10.88
C ALA A 8 -20.90 -23.47 10.80
N GLY A 9 -19.75 -22.86 10.51
CA GLY A 9 -19.62 -21.41 10.69
C GLY A 9 -18.60 -20.70 9.82
N PHE A 10 -18.11 -21.27 8.72
CA PHE A 10 -17.11 -20.56 7.89
C PHE A 10 -17.29 -20.58 6.37
N PHE A 11 -18.37 -21.13 5.81
CA PHE A 11 -18.54 -21.18 4.34
C PHE A 11 -19.91 -20.75 3.79
N TYR A 12 -20.83 -20.25 4.63
CA TYR A 12 -22.20 -19.93 4.18
C TYR A 12 -22.56 -18.43 4.14
N THR A 13 -21.62 -17.50 4.34
CA THR A 13 -21.96 -16.06 4.44
C THR A 13 -21.45 -15.20 3.28
N ASN A 14 -21.28 -15.77 2.07
CA ASN A 14 -21.07 -14.95 0.86
C ASN A 14 -21.56 -15.62 -0.43
N LEU A 15 -22.55 -16.51 -0.36
CA LEU A 15 -23.12 -17.16 -1.56
C LEU A 15 -24.31 -16.37 -2.18
N HIS A 16 -24.55 -15.14 -1.75
CA HIS A 16 -25.62 -14.28 -2.27
C HIS A 16 -25.07 -12.96 -2.83
N ARG A 17 -24.25 -13.07 -3.89
CA ARG A 17 -24.04 -11.98 -4.83
C ARG A 17 -23.97 -12.54 -6.25
N THR A 18 -25.12 -12.48 -6.92
CA THR A 18 -25.25 -12.24 -8.37
C THR A 18 -24.34 -13.02 -9.32
N SER A 19 -24.46 -14.35 -9.41
CA SER A 19 -23.96 -15.09 -10.57
C SER A 19 -25.06 -15.21 -11.63
N SER A 20 -25.31 -14.14 -12.40
CA SER A 20 -26.09 -14.24 -13.64
C SER A 20 -25.19 -14.66 -14.79
N ARG A 21 -24.65 -15.88 -14.75
CA ARG A 21 -24.01 -16.56 -15.89
C ARG A 21 -23.92 -18.05 -15.58
N VAL A 22 -24.56 -18.83 -16.46
CA VAL A 22 -24.42 -20.28 -16.72
C VAL A 22 -24.07 -21.16 -15.50
N GLU A 23 -25.02 -22.01 -15.07
CA GLU A 23 -24.70 -23.12 -14.14
C GLU A 23 -23.45 -23.86 -14.64
N PRO A 24 -22.34 -23.87 -13.87
CA PRO A 24 -21.14 -24.57 -14.27
C PRO A 24 -21.49 -26.05 -14.45
N GLN A 25 -21.24 -26.56 -15.65
CA GLN A 25 -21.58 -27.93 -16.03
C GLN A 25 -20.83 -28.90 -15.10
N GLU A 26 -21.55 -29.49 -14.14
CA GLU A 26 -20.98 -30.39 -13.13
C GLU A 26 -20.53 -31.71 -13.76
N LEU A 27 -19.29 -31.75 -14.24
CA LEU A 27 -18.64 -33.01 -14.59
C LEU A 27 -18.30 -33.75 -13.28
N ARG A 28 -18.83 -34.97 -13.13
CA ARG A 28 -18.67 -35.80 -11.93
C ARG A 28 -17.96 -37.12 -12.25
N PRO A 29 -16.68 -37.09 -12.67
CA PRO A 29 -15.93 -38.31 -12.94
C PRO A 29 -15.76 -39.14 -11.65
N THR A 30 -15.93 -40.45 -11.77
CA THR A 30 -15.77 -41.41 -10.66
C THR A 30 -14.60 -42.34 -10.97
N PHE A 31 -13.69 -42.47 -10.01
CA PHE A 31 -12.45 -43.22 -10.11
C PHE A 31 -12.50 -44.46 -9.21
N PRO A 32 -11.76 -45.53 -9.52
CA PRO A 32 -11.80 -46.75 -8.74
C PRO A 32 -11.00 -46.66 -7.42
N THR A 33 -10.11 -45.67 -7.27
CA THR A 33 -9.28 -45.50 -6.08
C THR A 33 -9.07 -44.02 -5.76
N LYS A 34 -8.82 -43.71 -4.47
CA LYS A 34 -8.45 -42.36 -4.02
C LYS A 34 -7.27 -41.80 -4.80
N ALA A 35 -6.21 -42.61 -4.95
CA ALA A 35 -4.98 -42.18 -5.61
C ALA A 35 -5.21 -41.74 -7.05
N LYS A 36 -6.11 -42.41 -7.80
CA LYS A 36 -6.44 -41.99 -9.17
C LYS A 36 -7.24 -40.70 -9.20
N ALA A 37 -8.17 -40.51 -8.27
CA ALA A 37 -8.92 -39.26 -8.17
C ALA A 37 -8.02 -38.08 -7.77
N GLU A 38 -7.05 -38.31 -6.88
CA GLU A 38 -6.07 -37.31 -6.45
C GLU A 38 -5.15 -36.91 -7.60
N GLN A 39 -4.61 -37.90 -8.33
CA GLN A 39 -3.77 -37.64 -9.50
C GLN A 39 -4.49 -36.82 -10.58
N GLU A 40 -5.75 -37.14 -10.89
CA GLU A 40 -6.49 -36.38 -11.90
C GLU A 40 -6.87 -34.98 -11.41
N ALA A 41 -7.13 -34.82 -10.11
CA ALA A 41 -7.36 -33.51 -9.50
C ALA A 41 -6.11 -32.62 -9.57
N GLU A 42 -4.93 -33.18 -9.27
CA GLU A 42 -3.64 -32.49 -9.39
C GLU A 42 -3.36 -32.08 -10.84
N ARG A 43 -3.53 -33.02 -11.78
CA ARG A 43 -3.37 -32.74 -13.20
C ARG A 43 -4.31 -31.64 -13.68
N TRP A 44 -5.57 -31.68 -13.25
CA TRP A 44 -6.54 -30.65 -13.62
C TRP A 44 -6.14 -29.26 -13.09
N VAL A 45 -5.55 -29.20 -11.90
CA VAL A 45 -4.99 -27.95 -11.34
C VAL A 45 -3.82 -27.44 -12.17
N GLU A 46 -2.86 -28.31 -12.50
CA GLU A 46 -1.69 -27.97 -13.32
C GLU A 46 -2.09 -27.46 -14.71
N ASP A 47 -3.03 -28.14 -15.37
CA ASP A 47 -3.54 -27.76 -16.69
C ASP A 47 -4.24 -26.38 -16.68
N GLY A 48 -4.72 -25.91 -15.51
CA GLY A 48 -5.35 -24.60 -15.35
C GLY A 48 -4.39 -23.42 -15.48
N GLY A 49 -3.10 -23.63 -15.19
CA GLY A 49 -2.11 -22.56 -15.11
C GLY A 49 -2.25 -21.67 -13.88
N SER A 50 -1.55 -20.54 -13.88
CA SER A 50 -1.53 -19.58 -12.77
C SER A 50 -1.95 -18.18 -13.18
N TYR A 51 -2.29 -17.37 -12.19
CA TYR A 51 -2.45 -15.92 -12.28
C TYR A 51 -1.49 -15.24 -11.29
N ALA A 52 -1.20 -13.97 -11.51
CA ALA A 52 -0.30 -13.18 -10.69
C ALA A 52 -1.09 -12.25 -9.77
N VAL A 53 -0.75 -12.25 -8.48
CA VAL A 53 -1.27 -11.30 -7.50
C VAL A 53 -0.20 -10.27 -7.21
N ILE A 54 -0.53 -9.00 -7.46
CA ILE A 54 0.32 -7.86 -7.19
C ILE A 54 -0.09 -7.24 -5.87
N THR A 55 0.85 -7.16 -4.94
CA THR A 55 0.71 -6.41 -3.71
C THR A 55 1.63 -5.20 -3.79
N THR A 56 1.05 -3.99 -3.70
CA THR A 56 1.83 -2.76 -3.62
C THR A 56 1.93 -2.30 -2.18
N GLN A 57 3.14 -1.96 -1.74
CA GLN A 57 3.40 -1.44 -0.41
C GLN A 57 4.17 -0.13 -0.53
N ARG A 58 3.69 0.89 0.17
CA ARG A 58 4.38 2.19 0.27
C ARG A 58 5.33 2.13 1.46
N VAL A 59 6.63 2.24 1.18
CA VAL A 59 7.68 2.26 2.18
C VAL A 59 8.21 3.67 2.29
N ARG A 60 8.15 4.22 3.51
CA ARG A 60 8.74 5.53 3.83
C ARG A 60 10.10 5.31 4.47
N ARG A 61 11.13 5.94 3.91
CA ARG A 61 12.47 5.93 4.50
C ARG A 61 12.98 7.34 4.72
N THR A 62 13.53 7.56 5.91
CA THR A 62 14.18 8.82 6.27
C THR A 62 15.66 8.69 5.96
N VAL A 63 16.17 9.54 5.07
CA VAL A 63 17.55 9.51 4.59
C VAL A 63 18.21 10.85 4.93
N PRO A 64 19.48 10.86 5.39
CA PRO A 64 20.20 12.11 5.61
C PRO A 64 20.30 12.93 4.32
N LEU A 65 20.14 14.24 4.43
CA LEU A 65 20.38 15.13 3.31
C LEU A 65 21.84 15.08 2.88
N SER A 66 22.07 15.09 1.57
CA SER A 66 23.40 15.27 1.01
C SER A 66 23.94 16.68 1.32
N ARG A 67 25.27 16.84 1.27
CA ARG A 67 25.92 18.15 1.49
C ARG A 67 25.41 19.23 0.53
N GLN A 68 25.11 18.86 -0.72
CA GLN A 68 24.58 19.80 -1.72
C GLN A 68 23.15 20.24 -1.39
N GLU A 69 22.30 19.31 -0.95
CA GLU A 69 20.93 19.61 -0.54
C GLU A 69 20.89 20.51 0.70
N ARG A 70 21.74 20.23 1.69
CA ARG A 70 21.89 21.08 2.89
C ARG A 70 22.28 22.50 2.51
N ARG A 71 23.32 22.66 1.70
CA ARG A 71 23.77 23.97 1.23
C ARG A 71 22.68 24.73 0.47
N LYS A 72 21.89 24.02 -0.35
CA LYS A 72 20.75 24.63 -1.05
C LYS A 72 19.70 25.14 -0.07
N LEU A 73 19.38 24.37 0.97
CA LEU A 73 18.43 24.81 2.00
C LEU A 73 18.96 25.99 2.81
N GLU A 74 20.25 26.00 3.14
CA GLU A 74 20.91 27.13 3.81
C GLU A 74 20.80 28.42 2.97
N LEU A 75 21.05 28.34 1.67
CA LEU A 75 20.91 29.48 0.76
C LEU A 75 19.46 29.99 0.71
N LEU A 76 18.47 29.09 0.60
CA LEU A 76 17.06 29.46 0.60
C LEU A 76 16.63 30.09 1.94
N ALA A 77 17.17 29.61 3.06
CA ALA A 77 16.91 30.19 4.37
C ALA A 77 17.53 31.59 4.51
N ASP A 78 18.75 31.79 3.99
CA ASP A 78 19.40 33.10 3.97
C ASP A 78 18.66 34.10 3.07
N GLU A 79 18.25 33.69 1.87
CA GLU A 79 17.41 34.50 0.97
C GLU A 79 16.11 34.93 1.65
N LYS A 80 15.44 33.99 2.33
CA LYS A 80 14.22 34.30 3.10
C LYS A 80 14.49 35.26 4.26
N ARG A 81 15.62 35.11 4.96
CA ARG A 81 16.03 35.99 6.05
C ARG A 81 16.26 37.41 5.52
N ARG A 82 16.96 37.56 4.39
CA ARG A 82 17.19 38.86 3.73
C ARG A 82 15.89 39.51 3.26
N ALA A 83 15.02 38.75 2.58
CA ALA A 83 13.72 39.25 2.15
C ALA A 83 12.85 39.74 3.32
N ARG A 84 12.93 39.07 4.48
CA ARG A 84 12.25 39.54 5.69
C ARG A 84 12.83 40.86 6.20
N ILE A 85 14.15 41.00 6.25
CA ILE A 85 14.81 42.24 6.70
C ILE A 85 14.47 43.39 5.75
N GLU A 86 14.47 43.15 4.44
CA GLU A 86 14.09 44.15 3.43
C GLU A 86 12.63 44.59 3.62
N ALA A 87 11.70 43.65 3.82
CA ALA A 87 10.30 43.97 4.07
C ALA A 87 10.09 44.74 5.40
N GLU A 88 10.83 44.39 6.45
CA GLU A 88 10.80 45.12 7.73
C GLU A 88 11.36 46.54 7.60
N TYR A 89 12.42 46.70 6.81
CA TYR A 89 13.01 48.00 6.49
C TYR A 89 12.05 48.88 5.69
N GLU A 90 11.42 48.34 4.63
CA GLU A 90 10.39 49.03 3.86
C GLU A 90 9.21 49.46 4.75
N ALA A 91 8.72 48.55 5.60
CA ALA A 91 7.64 48.86 6.54
C ALA A 91 8.01 49.94 7.57
N CYS A 92 9.29 50.08 7.91
CA CYS A 92 9.79 51.17 8.76
C CYS A 92 9.81 52.50 8.00
N LEU A 93 10.28 52.49 6.75
CA LEU A 93 10.31 53.67 5.89
C LEU A 93 8.91 54.25 5.65
N ASP A 94 7.91 53.39 5.44
CA ASP A 94 6.52 53.81 5.26
C ASP A 94 5.92 54.50 6.50
N LYS A 95 6.39 54.14 7.70
CA LYS A 95 5.92 54.72 8.97
C LYS A 95 6.75 55.94 9.41
N ALA A 96 7.91 56.18 8.82
CA ALA A 96 8.82 57.23 9.22
C ALA A 96 8.38 58.60 8.67
N ALA A 97 7.86 59.45 9.56
CA ALA A 97 7.35 60.79 9.22
C ALA A 97 8.44 61.85 8.94
N THR A 98 9.69 61.62 9.38
CA THR A 98 10.80 62.59 9.26
C THR A 98 12.03 61.96 8.63
N ASN A 99 12.88 62.78 8.01
CA ASN A 99 14.15 62.32 7.42
C ASN A 99 15.04 61.65 8.48
N LEU A 100 15.08 62.19 9.71
CA LEU A 100 15.81 61.56 10.82
C LEU A 100 15.27 60.16 11.16
N ALA A 101 13.94 59.97 11.17
CA ALA A 101 13.35 58.66 11.44
C ALA A 101 13.65 57.63 10.34
N LYS A 102 13.75 58.07 9.08
CA LYS A 102 14.16 57.21 7.96
C LYS A 102 15.60 56.72 8.08
N GLU A 103 16.52 57.60 8.48
CA GLU A 103 17.90 57.21 8.76
C GLU A 103 17.98 56.17 9.89
N LEU A 104 17.15 56.31 10.93
CA LEU A 104 17.08 55.36 12.05
C LEU A 104 16.54 53.97 11.66
N CYS A 105 15.76 53.85 10.57
CA CYS A 105 15.30 52.55 10.07
C CYS A 105 16.45 51.66 9.59
N SER A 106 17.56 52.24 9.11
CA SER A 106 18.73 51.48 8.66
C SER A 106 19.56 50.88 9.81
N PHE A 107 19.45 51.46 11.01
CA PHE A 107 20.18 51.05 12.21
C PHE A 107 19.40 50.08 13.11
N GLN A 108 18.10 49.89 12.83
CA GLN A 108 17.30 48.90 13.52
C GLN A 108 17.69 47.50 13.03
N GLN A 109 18.71 46.91 13.64
CA GLN A 109 18.81 45.46 13.73
C GLN A 109 17.69 45.03 14.68
N ILE A 110 16.47 44.84 14.18
CA ILE A 110 15.40 44.27 14.99
C ILE A 110 15.76 42.79 15.15
N PRO A 111 16.18 42.32 16.34
CA PRO A 111 16.30 40.88 16.54
C PRO A 111 14.90 40.33 16.28
N SER A 112 14.81 39.33 15.41
CA SER A 112 13.54 38.66 15.17
C SER A 112 12.96 38.27 16.51
N LYS A 113 11.78 38.78 16.84
CA LYS A 113 11.08 38.46 18.09
C LYS A 113 10.96 36.93 18.16
N GLY A 114 11.82 36.34 18.97
CA GLY A 114 12.12 34.92 19.06
C GLY A 114 13.55 34.78 19.59
N ASP A 115 13.69 34.90 20.91
CA ASP A 115 14.88 34.60 21.71
C ASP A 115 16.09 35.54 21.58
N SER A 116 16.05 36.62 22.35
CA SER A 116 17.24 37.37 22.74
C SER A 116 17.71 36.92 24.12
N THR A 117 18.61 35.95 24.16
CA THR A 117 19.60 35.80 25.23
C THR A 117 20.95 35.43 24.63
N ALA A 118 21.96 36.16 25.05
CA ALA A 118 23.35 36.05 24.62
C ALA A 118 23.94 34.65 24.87
N ALA A 119 24.85 34.27 23.97
CA ALA A 119 25.92 33.29 24.11
C ALA A 119 25.51 31.91 24.67
N GLY A 120 25.33 30.95 23.76
CA GLY A 120 25.31 29.53 24.09
C GLY A 120 24.81 28.71 22.92
N ASP A 121 25.72 27.98 22.30
CA ASP A 121 25.56 26.75 21.51
C ASP A 121 24.32 26.57 20.62
N ASP A 122 24.62 26.27 19.36
CA ASP A 122 23.72 25.54 18.46
C ASP A 122 22.52 26.36 17.93
N GLU A 123 22.80 27.43 17.19
CA GLU A 123 21.95 27.83 16.05
C GLU A 123 22.13 26.76 14.94
N THR A 124 21.98 25.46 15.27
CA THR A 124 21.63 24.42 14.31
C THR A 124 20.21 24.74 13.88
N SER A 125 20.15 25.72 12.98
CA SER A 125 19.15 25.90 11.95
C SER A 125 18.00 24.91 12.03
N ASP A 126 16.77 25.41 12.14
CA ASP A 126 15.50 24.71 11.86
C ASP A 126 15.46 24.01 10.47
N LEU A 127 16.57 23.99 9.74
CA LEU A 127 16.74 23.26 8.51
C LEU A 127 16.71 21.76 8.79
N PRO A 128 15.81 21.02 8.12
CA PRO A 128 15.70 19.59 8.31
C PRO A 128 17.01 18.92 7.92
N THR A 129 17.51 18.03 8.78
CA THR A 129 18.77 17.29 8.53
C THR A 129 18.57 16.04 7.68
N THR A 130 17.31 15.61 7.54
CA THR A 130 16.87 14.41 6.84
C THR A 130 15.73 14.73 5.88
N LYS A 131 15.63 13.94 4.80
CA LYS A 131 14.47 13.93 3.90
C LYS A 131 13.73 12.60 4.01
N VAL A 132 12.43 12.65 3.80
CA VAL A 132 11.60 11.44 3.66
C VAL A 132 11.52 11.12 2.18
N ILE A 133 11.88 9.89 1.83
CA ILE A 133 11.69 9.32 0.49
C ILE A 133 10.55 8.31 0.60
N GLU A 134 9.56 8.46 -0.25
CA GLU A 134 8.49 7.48 -0.42
C GLU A 134 8.83 6.58 -1.60
N GLU A 135 8.87 5.27 -1.36
CA GLU A 135 9.10 4.26 -2.39
C GLU A 135 7.89 3.34 -2.48
N VAL A 136 7.50 3.01 -3.70
CA VAL A 136 6.46 2.01 -3.96
C VAL A 136 7.16 0.71 -4.29
N GLN A 137 7.04 -0.29 -3.42
CA GLN A 137 7.51 -1.63 -3.67
C GLN A 137 6.33 -2.49 -4.14
N SER A 138 6.50 -3.17 -5.27
CA SER A 138 5.54 -4.15 -5.80
C SER A 138 6.09 -5.56 -5.59
N GLN A 139 5.30 -6.43 -4.97
CA GLN A 139 5.58 -7.86 -4.90
C GLN A 139 4.56 -8.60 -5.74
N THR A 140 5.05 -9.50 -6.61
CA THR A 140 4.20 -10.35 -7.44
C THR A 140 4.28 -11.78 -6.92
N ARG A 141 3.14 -12.42 -6.66
CA ARG A 141 3.04 -13.82 -6.26
C ARG A 141 2.19 -14.59 -7.25
N LEU A 142 2.64 -15.78 -7.64
CA LEU A 142 1.88 -16.65 -8.54
C LEU A 142 0.94 -17.54 -7.74
N HIS A 143 -0.32 -17.59 -8.16
CA HIS A 143 -1.36 -18.41 -7.59
C HIS A 143 -1.97 -19.33 -8.64
N PRO A 144 -2.30 -20.59 -8.31
CA PRO A 144 -2.95 -21.48 -9.25
C PRO A 144 -4.37 -21.00 -9.54
N ARG A 145 -4.79 -21.06 -10.81
CA ARG A 145 -6.15 -20.69 -11.23
C ARG A 145 -7.21 -21.69 -10.76
N ARG A 146 -6.79 -22.93 -10.55
CA ARG A 146 -7.64 -24.04 -10.13
C ARG A 146 -7.20 -24.53 -8.78
N ALA A 147 -8.16 -24.87 -7.93
CA ALA A 147 -7.88 -25.38 -6.60
C ALA A 147 -8.78 -26.57 -6.27
N CYS A 148 -8.21 -27.60 -5.65
CA CYS A 148 -8.91 -28.82 -5.25
C CYS A 148 -8.78 -29.05 -3.76
N ASN A 149 -9.90 -29.30 -3.09
CA ASN A 149 -9.95 -29.59 -1.66
C ASN A 149 -10.53 -30.99 -1.40
N PRO A 150 -9.86 -31.85 -0.61
CA PRO A 150 -10.37 -33.16 -0.25
C PRO A 150 -11.53 -33.03 0.74
N VAL A 151 -12.61 -33.76 0.50
CA VAL A 151 -13.76 -33.89 1.41
C VAL A 151 -13.88 -35.34 1.84
N SER A 152 -13.16 -35.67 2.92
CA SER A 152 -12.99 -37.04 3.43
C SER A 152 -14.32 -37.73 3.77
N SER A 153 -15.31 -36.99 4.27
CA SER A 153 -16.64 -37.51 4.62
C SER A 153 -17.42 -38.07 3.43
N TYR A 154 -17.09 -37.65 2.20
CA TYR A 154 -17.82 -38.03 0.99
C TYR A 154 -16.92 -38.67 -0.08
N ARG A 155 -15.70 -39.07 0.27
CA ARG A 155 -14.71 -39.70 -0.64
C ARG A 155 -14.62 -38.96 -1.99
N ARG A 156 -14.44 -37.64 -1.93
CA ARG A 156 -14.39 -36.79 -3.11
C ARG A 156 -13.38 -35.66 -2.96
N PHE A 157 -12.92 -35.15 -4.09
CA PHE A 157 -12.23 -33.87 -4.21
C PHE A 157 -13.17 -32.86 -4.86
N ASN A 158 -13.35 -31.72 -4.19
CA ASN A 158 -14.12 -30.61 -4.71
C ASN A 158 -13.15 -29.60 -5.32
N CYS A 159 -13.31 -29.35 -6.61
CA CYS A 159 -12.39 -28.55 -7.39
C CYS A 159 -13.11 -27.35 -8.00
N ILE A 160 -12.47 -26.19 -7.95
CA ILE A 160 -12.99 -24.92 -8.46
C ILE A 160 -11.98 -24.28 -9.40
N GLU A 161 -12.49 -23.56 -10.39
CA GLU A 161 -11.72 -22.71 -11.29
C GLU A 161 -12.15 -21.26 -11.07
N PHE A 162 -11.18 -20.37 -10.85
CA PHE A 162 -11.45 -18.93 -10.74
C PHE A 162 -11.69 -18.33 -12.13
N ASP A 163 -12.60 -17.36 -12.21
CA ASP A 163 -12.87 -16.58 -13.43
C ASP A 163 -11.80 -15.51 -13.63
N VAL A 164 -10.60 -15.96 -14.00
CA VAL A 164 -9.39 -15.14 -14.20
C VAL A 164 -8.67 -15.66 -15.45
N GLU A 165 -8.15 -14.76 -16.27
CA GLU A 165 -7.37 -15.17 -17.43
C GLU A 165 -6.03 -15.79 -17.00
N ARG A 166 -5.44 -16.63 -17.86
CA ARG A 166 -4.14 -17.20 -17.57
C ARG A 166 -3.09 -16.08 -17.63
N ASP A 167 -2.20 -16.05 -16.65
CA ASP A 167 -1.16 -15.02 -16.49
C ASP A 167 -1.71 -13.59 -16.28
N GLU A 168 -2.99 -13.46 -15.92
CA GLU A 168 -3.58 -12.16 -15.55
C GLU A 168 -2.97 -11.65 -14.24
N GLU A 169 -2.76 -10.33 -14.19
CA GLU A 169 -2.30 -9.63 -13.01
C GLU A 169 -3.47 -8.99 -12.27
N ILE A 170 -3.74 -9.45 -11.06
CA ILE A 170 -4.80 -8.92 -10.20
C ILE A 170 -4.21 -8.33 -8.93
N ASN A 171 -4.93 -7.40 -8.30
CA ASN A 171 -4.55 -6.86 -7.00
C ASN A 171 -4.98 -7.81 -5.86
N ASP A 172 -4.30 -7.70 -4.72
CA ASP A 172 -4.60 -8.47 -3.50
C ASP A 172 -6.07 -8.33 -3.04
N GLU A 173 -6.66 -7.15 -3.20
CA GLU A 173 -8.08 -6.91 -2.89
C GLU A 173 -9.03 -7.71 -3.81
N GLN A 174 -8.67 -7.83 -5.09
CA GLN A 174 -9.48 -8.54 -6.09
C GLN A 174 -9.40 -10.05 -5.90
N GLN A 175 -8.27 -10.57 -5.41
CA GLN A 175 -8.05 -11.99 -5.18
C GLN A 175 -9.14 -12.62 -4.29
N ASN A 176 -9.57 -11.91 -3.24
CA ASN A 176 -10.58 -12.40 -2.31
C ASN A 176 -12.01 -12.36 -2.88
N SER A 177 -12.21 -11.68 -3.99
CA SER A 177 -13.51 -11.48 -4.65
C SER A 177 -13.61 -12.16 -6.01
N LEU A 178 -12.66 -13.04 -6.35
CA LEU A 178 -12.68 -13.76 -7.61
C LEU A 178 -13.92 -14.64 -7.71
N GLU A 179 -14.62 -14.53 -8.84
CA GLU A 179 -15.76 -15.39 -9.14
C GLU A 179 -15.28 -16.79 -9.51
N ILE A 180 -16.18 -17.77 -9.38
CA ILE A 180 -15.91 -19.16 -9.75
C ILE A 180 -16.51 -19.37 -11.13
N SER A 181 -15.66 -19.68 -12.12
CA SER A 181 -16.08 -19.95 -13.50
C SER A 181 -16.52 -21.39 -13.70
N ALA A 182 -15.88 -22.34 -13.01
CA ALA A 182 -16.20 -23.76 -13.13
C ALA A 182 -16.06 -24.51 -11.79
N TYR A 183 -16.83 -25.60 -11.68
CA TYR A 183 -16.83 -26.50 -10.53
C TYR A 183 -16.82 -27.96 -10.99
N LEU A 184 -15.95 -28.76 -10.38
CA LEU A 184 -15.75 -30.16 -10.74
C LEU A 184 -15.59 -31.05 -9.51
N GLN A 185 -16.13 -32.27 -9.55
CA GLN A 185 -16.04 -33.22 -8.45
C GLN A 185 -15.39 -34.53 -8.89
N PHE A 186 -14.22 -34.86 -8.33
CA PHE A 186 -13.58 -36.17 -8.52
C PHE A 186 -13.97 -37.11 -7.38
N ARG A 187 -14.68 -38.21 -7.67
CA ARG A 187 -15.17 -39.18 -6.67
C ARG A 187 -14.36 -40.47 -6.69
N TYR A 188 -14.28 -41.18 -5.56
CA TYR A 188 -13.59 -42.48 -5.46
C TYR A 188 -14.15 -43.41 -4.38
#